data_AF-A0A8S3WWE5-F1
#
_entry.id   AF-A0A8S3WWE5-F1
#
_cell.length_a   1.000
_cell.length_b   1.000
_cell.length_c   1.000
_cell.angle_alpha   90.00
_cell.angle_beta   90.00
_cell.angle_gamma   90.00
#
_symmetry.space_group_name_H-M   'P 1'
#
loop_
_entity.id
_entity.type
_entity.pdbx_description
1 polymer ?
#
loop_
_entity_poly.entity_id
_entity_poly.type
_entity_poly.pdbx_seq_one_letter_code
_entity_poly.pdbx_strand_id
1 'polypeptide(L)'
;MVSGEGPVPNQADTVAFWHSLWSEPVNYNEGPWTEVVASQCAGITLIDPVIITPDDVAKAVLRSPHWKSLGLDGLHHYWLKGFMVCHAVLARQFQEAINQKSLPSLFTTAITHLVLKD
;
A
#
# COMPACT_ATOMS: atom_id res chain seq x y z
N MET A 1 -28.64 16.88 31.50
CA MET A 1 -27.73 17.28 30.40
C MET A 1 -26.33 17.27 30.98
N VAL A 2 -25.52 16.25 30.67
CA VAL A 2 -24.14 16.16 31.16
C VAL A 2 -23.27 16.83 30.10
N SER A 3 -22.81 18.04 30.39
CA SER A 3 -21.88 18.78 29.54
C SER A 3 -20.54 18.02 29.51
N GLY A 4 -20.21 17.46 28.35
CA GLY A 4 -18.96 16.74 28.11
C GLY A 4 -17.83 17.68 27.73
N GLU A 5 -17.32 18.45 28.70
CA GLU A 5 -16.03 19.15 28.55
C GLU A 5 -15.02 18.49 29.50
N GLY A 6 -14.36 17.44 28.99
CA GLY A 6 -13.15 16.94 29.62
C GLY A 6 -12.01 17.97 29.48
N PRO A 7 -11.04 18.01 30.40
CA PRO A 7 -9.90 18.91 30.30
C PRO A 7 -9.13 18.66 29.00
N VAL A 8 -8.75 19.74 28.31
CA VAL A 8 -7.95 19.67 27.08
C VAL A 8 -6.62 18.98 27.42
N PRO A 9 -6.27 17.87 26.77
CA PRO A 9 -5.05 17.16 27.06
C PRO A 9 -3.83 18.01 26.69
N ASN A 10 -2.80 17.95 27.53
CA ASN A 10 -1.53 18.60 27.29
C ASN A 10 -0.87 18.02 26.02
N GLN A 11 -0.06 18.82 25.33
CA GLN A 11 0.68 18.40 24.13
C GLN A 11 1.57 17.18 24.44
N ALA A 12 2.24 17.18 25.60
CA ALA A 12 3.08 16.06 26.03
C ALA A 12 2.28 14.76 26.19
N ASP A 13 1.09 14.83 26.80
CA ASP A 13 0.23 13.66 27.03
C ASP A 13 -0.32 13.11 25.72
N THR A 14 -0.65 14.00 24.78
CA THR A 14 -1.12 13.64 23.43
C THR A 14 -0.01 12.92 22.65
N VAL A 15 1.21 13.45 22.68
CA VAL A 15 2.37 12.84 22.02
C VAL A 15 2.70 11.48 22.65
N ALA A 16 2.71 11.39 23.98
CA ALA A 16 2.98 10.14 24.69
C ALA A 16 1.92 9.06 24.37
N PHE A 17 0.64 9.45 24.32
CA PHE A 17 -0.44 8.55 23.95
C PHE A 17 -0.26 7.97 22.54
N TRP A 18 -0.07 8.82 21.53
CA TRP A 18 0.11 8.35 20.15
C TRP A 18 1.41 7.57 19.95
N HIS A 19 2.48 7.97 20.65
CA HIS A 19 3.74 7.24 20.64
C HIS A 19 3.57 5.83 21.22
N SER A 20 2.90 5.68 22.36
CA SER A 20 2.63 4.35 22.94
C SER A 20 1.80 3.47 22.00
N LEU A 21 0.85 4.07 21.27
CA LEU A 21 -0.04 3.33 20.38
C LEU A 21 0.63 2.86 19.09
N TRP A 22 1.62 3.61 18.58
CA TRP A 22 2.23 3.35 17.27
C TRP A 22 3.69 2.86 17.33
N SER A 23 4.43 3.19 18.38
CA SER A 23 5.86 2.84 18.50
C SER A 23 6.09 1.54 19.25
N GLU A 24 5.15 1.10 20.10
CA GLU A 24 5.29 -0.16 20.82
C GLU A 24 4.71 -1.32 19.99
N PRO A 25 5.52 -2.33 19.62
CA PRO A 25 5.01 -3.50 18.92
C PRO A 25 4.12 -4.31 19.87
N VAL A 26 2.80 -4.23 19.65
CA VAL A 26 1.82 -5.03 20.37
C VAL A 26 1.76 -6.42 19.74
N ASN A 27 1.93 -7.46 20.55
CA ASN A 27 1.71 -8.84 20.10
C ASN A 27 0.21 -9.06 19.84
N TYR A 28 -0.10 -9.61 18.67
CA TYR A 28 -1.46 -9.98 18.31
C TYR A 28 -2.00 -11.02 19.31
N ASN A 29 -3.03 -10.63 20.06
CA ASN A 29 -3.77 -11.52 20.95
C ASN A 29 -5.13 -11.81 20.32
N GLU A 30 -5.41 -13.08 20.06
CA GLU A 30 -6.74 -13.53 19.63
C GLU A 30 -7.71 -13.38 20.82
N GLY A 31 -8.58 -12.37 20.74
CA GLY A 31 -9.64 -12.16 21.72
C GLY A 31 -10.92 -12.89 21.34
N PRO A 32 -11.91 -13.02 22.25
CA PRO A 32 -13.17 -13.75 21.99
C PRO A 32 -13.96 -13.25 20.76
N TRP A 33 -13.69 -12.02 20.31
CA TRP A 33 -14.31 -11.43 19.13
C TRP A 33 -13.84 -12.08 17.81
N THR A 34 -12.67 -12.73 17.77
CA THR A 34 -12.16 -13.38 16.56
C THR A 34 -13.03 -14.57 16.16
N GLU A 35 -13.53 -15.33 17.14
CA GLU A 35 -14.46 -16.44 16.91
C GLU A 35 -15.82 -15.94 16.37
N VAL A 36 -16.31 -14.83 16.91
CA VAL A 36 -17.55 -14.19 16.44
C VAL A 36 -17.39 -13.75 14.99
N VAL A 37 -16.29 -13.07 14.66
CA VAL A 37 -16.00 -12.64 13.28
C VAL A 37 -15.80 -13.84 12.36
N ALA A 38 -15.09 -14.89 12.80
CA ALA A 38 -14.92 -16.11 12.01
C ALA A 38 -16.27 -16.78 11.70
N SER A 39 -17.18 -16.83 12.68
CA SER A 39 -18.54 -17.37 12.49
C SER A 39 -19.38 -16.55 11.51
N GLN A 40 -19.27 -15.22 11.57
CA GLN A 40 -19.94 -14.31 10.63
C GLN A 40 -19.37 -14.44 9.21
N CYS A 41 -18.06 -14.69 9.10
CA CYS A 41 -17.37 -14.87 7.83
C CYS A 41 -17.51 -16.27 7.23
N ALA A 42 -17.99 -17.27 7.98
CA ALA A 42 -18.08 -18.67 7.53
C ALA A 42 -18.97 -18.87 6.30
N GLY A 43 -19.96 -17.99 6.09
CA GLY A 43 -20.83 -18.02 4.91
C GLY A 43 -20.35 -17.16 3.74
N ILE A 44 -19.23 -16.44 3.89
CA ILE A 44 -18.72 -15.53 2.86
C ILE A 44 -17.88 -16.34 1.86
N THR A 45 -18.26 -16.29 0.58
CA THR A 45 -17.42 -16.81 -0.49
C THR A 45 -16.13 -15.99 -0.54
N LEU A 46 -14.98 -16.66 -0.37
CA LEU A 46 -13.69 -16.03 -0.56
C LEU A 46 -13.60 -15.44 -1.98
N ILE A 47 -13.04 -14.24 -2.06
CA ILE A 47 -12.70 -13.63 -3.34
C ILE A 47 -11.65 -14.50 -4.01
N ASP A 48 -11.83 -14.78 -5.30
CA ASP A 48 -10.86 -15.54 -6.08
C ASP A 48 -9.46 -14.91 -5.97
N PRO A 49 -8.41 -15.74 -5.94
CA PRO A 49 -7.04 -15.23 -5.86
C PRO A 49 -6.77 -14.28 -7.03
N VAL A 50 -6.27 -13.10 -6.71
CA VAL A 50 -5.91 -12.09 -7.72
C VAL A 50 -4.72 -12.62 -8.52
N ILE A 51 -4.94 -12.78 -9.83
CA ILE A 51 -3.90 -13.10 -10.80
C ILE A 51 -3.67 -11.87 -11.67
N ILE A 52 -2.47 -11.30 -11.59
CA ILE A 52 -2.08 -10.14 -12.40
C ILE A 52 -1.51 -10.65 -13.73
N THR A 53 -2.16 -10.29 -14.83
CA THR A 53 -1.73 -10.66 -16.18
C THR A 53 -0.98 -9.51 -16.87
N PRO A 54 -0.20 -9.80 -17.93
CA PRO A 54 0.42 -8.74 -18.75
C PRO A 54 -0.59 -7.77 -19.34
N ASP A 55 -1.80 -8.24 -19.69
CA ASP A 55 -2.89 -7.41 -20.20
C ASP A 55 -3.40 -6.39 -19.17
N ASP A 56 -3.43 -6.77 -17.89
CA ASP A 56 -3.78 -5.85 -16.80
C ASP A 56 -2.74 -4.74 -16.68
N VAL A 57 -1.46 -5.09 -16.79
CA VAL A 57 -0.36 -4.13 -16.82
C VAL A 57 -0.46 -3.22 -18.03
N ALA A 58 -0.74 -3.76 -19.22
CA ALA A 58 -0.90 -2.97 -20.43
C ALA A 58 -2.02 -1.92 -20.28
N LYS A 59 -3.19 -2.33 -19.77
CA LYS A 59 -4.32 -1.42 -19.49
C LYS A 59 -3.95 -0.34 -18.46
N ALA A 60 -3.22 -0.72 -17.40
CA ALA A 60 -2.80 0.21 -16.36
C ALA A 60 -1.80 1.25 -16.91
N VAL A 61 -0.78 0.79 -17.62
CA VAL A 61 0.31 1.63 -18.16
C VAL A 61 -0.21 2.63 -19.19
N LEU A 62 -1.23 2.29 -19.98
CA LEU A 62 -1.87 3.23 -20.93
C LEU A 62 -2.40 4.50 -20.26
N ARG A 63 -2.92 4.38 -19.02
CA ARG A 63 -3.46 5.51 -18.24
C ARG A 63 -2.37 6.39 -17.62
N SER A 64 -1.11 5.94 -17.61
CA SER A 64 0.00 6.68 -17.00
C SER A 64 0.46 7.86 -17.85
N PRO A 65 0.87 9.00 -17.25
CA PRO A 65 1.40 10.14 -18.00
C PRO A 65 2.80 9.81 -18.56
N HIS A 66 3.03 10.09 -19.85
CA HIS A 66 4.25 9.70 -20.56
C HIS A 66 5.55 10.17 -19.89
N TRP A 67 5.60 11.43 -19.47
CA TRP A 67 6.83 12.13 -19.04
C TRP A 67 6.87 12.41 -17.54
N LYS A 68 6.39 11.46 -16.73
CA LYS A 68 6.65 11.52 -15.28
C LYS A 68 8.12 11.21 -14.98
N SER A 69 8.56 11.69 -13.82
CA SER A 69 9.87 11.41 -13.25
C SER A 69 10.12 9.90 -13.23
N LEU A 70 11.37 9.53 -13.53
CA LEU A 70 11.82 8.14 -13.52
C LEU A 70 11.78 7.55 -12.12
N GLY A 71 11.43 6.28 -12.03
CA GLY A 71 11.68 5.48 -10.84
C GLY A 71 13.15 5.07 -10.75
N LEU A 72 13.45 4.21 -9.76
CA LEU A 72 14.78 3.60 -9.62
C LEU A 72 15.16 2.70 -10.81
N ASP A 73 14.19 2.29 -11.61
CA ASP A 73 14.36 1.48 -12.82
C ASP A 73 14.82 2.29 -14.05
N GLY A 74 14.81 3.63 -13.97
CA GLY A 74 15.17 4.50 -15.09
C GLY A 74 14.22 4.42 -16.29
N LEU A 75 13.04 3.79 -16.13
CA LEU A 75 12.08 3.57 -17.21
C LEU A 75 10.95 4.61 -17.17
N HIS A 76 10.84 5.44 -18.21
CA HIS A 76 9.69 6.34 -18.35
C HIS A 76 8.43 5.55 -18.69
N HIS A 77 7.26 6.06 -18.25
CA HIS A 77 5.97 5.51 -18.66
C HIS A 77 5.80 5.49 -20.19
N TYR A 78 6.43 6.42 -20.91
CA TYR A 78 6.47 6.38 -22.38
C TYR A 78 7.02 5.04 -22.91
N TRP A 79 8.16 4.60 -22.38
CA TRP A 79 8.78 3.34 -22.78
C TRP A 79 8.01 2.13 -22.27
N LEU A 80 7.44 2.22 -21.06
CA LEU A 80 6.56 1.18 -20.55
C LEU A 80 5.33 0.97 -21.43
N LYS A 81 4.78 2.00 -22.08
CA LYS A 81 3.67 1.84 -23.04
C LYS A 81 4.10 1.10 -24.30
N GLY A 82 5.32 1.35 -24.79
CA GLY A 82 5.82 0.79 -26.04
C GLY A 82 6.42 -0.62 -25.90
N PHE A 83 7.00 -0.95 -24.75
CA PHE A 83 7.72 -2.21 -24.54
C PHE A 83 6.85 -3.28 -23.88
N MET A 84 6.18 -4.08 -24.71
CA MET A 84 5.36 -5.22 -24.26
C MET A 84 6.14 -6.24 -23.42
N VAL A 85 7.45 -6.38 -23.67
CA VAL A 85 8.35 -7.23 -22.86
C VAL A 85 8.36 -6.78 -21.40
N CYS A 86 8.26 -5.48 -21.12
CA CYS A 86 8.20 -4.96 -19.76
C CYS A 86 6.89 -5.34 -19.06
N HIS A 87 5.78 -5.51 -19.78
CA HIS A 87 4.49 -5.88 -19.16
C HIS A 87 4.52 -7.26 -18.55
N ALA A 88 5.15 -8.22 -19.22
CA ALA A 88 5.32 -9.58 -18.70
C ALA A 88 6.19 -9.59 -17.44
N VAL A 89 7.29 -8.83 -17.44
CA VAL A 89 8.17 -8.72 -16.28
C VAL A 89 7.47 -8.05 -15.11
N LEU A 90 6.75 -6.95 -15.34
CA LEU A 90 6.00 -6.24 -14.30
C LEU A 90 4.87 -7.10 -13.72
N ALA A 91 4.11 -7.81 -14.56
CA ALA A 91 3.06 -8.72 -14.09
C ALA A 91 3.62 -9.79 -13.15
N ARG A 92 4.75 -10.41 -13.53
CA ARG A 92 5.46 -11.37 -12.66
C ARG A 92 5.88 -10.75 -11.33
N GLN A 93 6.51 -9.56 -11.36
CA GLN A 93 6.98 -8.87 -10.15
C GLN A 93 5.82 -8.48 -9.22
N PHE A 94 4.69 -8.02 -9.78
CA PHE A 94 3.49 -7.72 -8.99
C PHE A 94 2.90 -9.00 -8.38
N GLN A 95 2.82 -10.09 -9.14
CA GLN A 95 2.34 -11.37 -8.61
C GLN A 95 3.25 -11.92 -7.51
N GLU A 96 4.58 -11.84 -7.70
CA GLU A 96 5.55 -12.22 -6.69
C GLU A 96 5.38 -11.42 -5.40
N ALA A 97 5.14 -10.10 -5.50
CA ALA A 97 4.92 -9.26 -4.34
C ALA A 97 3.66 -9.64 -3.55
N ILE A 98 2.57 -9.99 -4.25
CA ILE A 98 1.33 -10.49 -3.63
C ILE A 98 1.59 -11.82 -2.92
N ASN A 99 2.25 -12.76 -3.62
CA ASN A 99 2.49 -14.11 -3.10
C ASN A 99 3.43 -14.12 -1.89
N GLN A 100 4.48 -13.31 -1.93
CA GLN A 100 5.49 -13.22 -0.86
C GLN A 100 5.06 -12.30 0.29
N LYS A 101 3.96 -11.55 0.13
CA LYS A 101 3.52 -10.48 1.05
C LYS A 101 4.65 -9.48 1.36
N SER A 102 5.52 -9.24 0.39
CA SER A 102 6.70 -8.38 0.50
C SER A 102 6.85 -7.57 -0.77
N LEU A 103 7.11 -6.27 -0.62
CA LEU A 103 7.27 -5.37 -1.75
C LEU A 103 8.76 -5.15 -2.04
N PRO A 104 9.20 -5.34 -3.30
CA PRO A 104 10.51 -4.90 -3.74
C PRO A 104 10.74 -3.42 -3.41
N SER A 105 11.98 -3.07 -3.05
CA SER A 105 12.36 -1.69 -2.71
C SER A 105 12.02 -0.69 -3.82
N LEU A 106 12.00 -1.14 -5.08
CA LEU A 106 11.62 -0.31 -6.23
C LEU A 106 10.17 0.20 -6.17
N PHE A 107 9.26 -0.49 -5.48
CA PHE A 107 7.88 -0.03 -5.30
C PHE A 107 7.73 0.93 -4.13
N THR A 108 8.63 0.87 -3.16
CA THR A 108 8.54 1.65 -1.92
C THR A 108 9.46 2.86 -1.91
N THR A 109 10.39 2.97 -2.87
CA THR A 109 11.43 3.99 -2.89
C THR A 109 11.29 4.85 -4.14
N ALA A 110 11.32 6.17 -3.95
CA ALA A 110 11.21 7.14 -5.03
C ALA A 110 12.41 8.10 -5.04
N ILE A 111 12.79 8.57 -6.23
CA ILE A 111 13.80 9.61 -6.38
C ILE A 111 13.11 10.96 -6.20
N THR A 112 13.59 11.76 -5.25
CA THR A 112 13.06 13.10 -4.99
C THR A 112 13.97 14.14 -5.66
N HIS A 113 13.40 14.97 -6.52
CA HIS A 113 14.10 16.09 -7.15
C HIS A 113 13.64 17.41 -6.55
N LEU A 114 14.58 18.28 -6.17
CA LEU A 114 14.28 19.64 -5.74
C LEU A 114 14.09 20.52 -6.97
N VAL A 115 12.87 21.02 -7.17
CA VAL A 115 12.53 21.96 -8.24
C VAL A 115 12.30 23.33 -7.61
N LEU A 116 13.19 24.27 -7.92
CA LEU A 116 13.02 25.67 -7.53
C LEU A 116 11.91 26.27 -8.38
N LYS A 117 10.98 26.97 -7.72
CA LYS A 117 9.91 27.70 -8.39
C LYS A 117 10.46 29.06 -8.81
N ASP A 118 10.25 29.41 -10.08
CA ASP A 118 10.48 30.76 -10.60
C ASP A 118 9.54 31.79 -9.97
#